data_AF-A0A929F730-F1
#
_entry.id   AF-A0A929F730-F1
#
_cell.length_a   1.000
_cell.length_b   1.000
_cell.length_c   1.000
_cell.angle_alpha   90.00
_cell.angle_beta   90.00
_cell.angle_gamma   90.00
#
_symmetry.space_group_name_H-M   'P 1'
#
loop_
_entity.id
_entity.type
_entity.pdbx_description
1 polymer ?
#
loop_
_entity_poly.entity_id
_entity_poly.type
_entity_poly.pdbx_seq_one_letter_code
_entity_poly.pdbx_strand_id
1 'polypeptide(L)'
;DSICFWDIILTKIQIYQVISFLVLLVLSYLFVKGTKAGRAIRAIGDNSRLFKALGLNEKWVKGMVFCIGSAIAGLASILTGLDVGIDPHIGMFAILNAVVAVIIGGIKRLEGVALGALLIGILQNLVIWQFSARWESAVTFLVL
;
A
#
# COMPACT_ATOMS: atom_id res chain seq x y z
N ASP A 1 -20.60 -5.03 -16.69
CA ASP A 1 -21.50 -5.68 -15.72
C ASP A 1 -21.36 -5.09 -14.33
N SER A 2 -22.30 -4.24 -13.96
CA SER A 2 -22.35 -3.57 -12.65
C SER A 2 -23.41 -4.25 -11.81
N ILE A 3 -23.13 -4.51 -10.54
CA ILE A 3 -24.15 -5.07 -9.62
C ILE A 3 -24.79 -3.87 -8.93
N CYS A 4 -26.05 -3.60 -9.25
CA CYS A 4 -26.78 -2.46 -8.69
C CYS A 4 -27.40 -2.86 -7.35
N PHE A 5 -26.93 -2.25 -6.26
CA PHE A 5 -27.57 -2.37 -4.94
C PHE A 5 -28.15 -1.01 -4.56
N TRP A 6 -29.47 -0.89 -4.72
CA TRP A 6 -30.40 0.15 -4.24
C TRP A 6 -30.19 1.63 -4.64
N ASP A 7 -28.96 2.06 -4.97
CA ASP A 7 -28.58 3.26 -5.75
C ASP A 7 -27.04 3.35 -5.97
N ILE A 8 -26.30 2.31 -5.58
CA ILE A 8 -24.84 2.24 -5.67
C ILE A 8 -24.47 1.34 -6.85
N ILE A 9 -23.91 1.94 -7.90
CA ILE A 9 -23.36 1.21 -9.05
C ILE A 9 -21.96 0.74 -8.66
N LEU A 10 -21.85 -0.48 -8.16
CA LEU A 10 -20.55 -1.10 -7.90
C LEU A 10 -20.05 -1.77 -9.18
N THR A 11 -18.95 -1.25 -9.72
CA THR A 11 -18.25 -1.87 -10.83
C THR A 11 -17.54 -3.13 -10.33
N LYS A 12 -17.63 -4.26 -11.07
CA LYS A 12 -16.91 -5.51 -10.73
C LYS A 12 -15.42 -5.27 -10.42
N ILE A 13 -14.80 -4.30 -11.09
CA ILE A 13 -13.40 -3.90 -10.91
C ILE A 13 -13.10 -3.40 -9.49
N GLN A 14 -13.98 -2.57 -8.92
CA GLN A 14 -13.82 -2.05 -7.55
C GLN A 14 -13.91 -3.19 -6.52
N ILE A 15 -14.78 -4.18 -6.76
CA ILE A 15 -14.87 -5.37 -5.91
C ILE A 15 -13.55 -6.16 -5.95
N TYR A 16 -12.98 -6.35 -7.16
CA TYR A 16 -11.68 -7.02 -7.29
C TYR A 16 -10.54 -6.24 -6.63
N GLN A 17 -10.54 -4.92 -6.68
CA GLN A 17 -9.57 -4.09 -5.97
C GLN A 17 -9.62 -4.32 -4.46
N VAL A 18 -10.81 -4.23 -3.85
CA VAL A 18 -10.98 -4.44 -2.40
C VAL A 18 -10.58 -5.85 -1.98
N ILE A 19 -11.02 -6.87 -2.72
CA ILE A 19 -10.65 -8.27 -2.45
C ILE A 19 -9.13 -8.45 -2.56
N SER A 20 -8.51 -7.95 -3.63
CA SER A 20 -7.07 -8.06 -3.83
C SER A 20 -6.28 -7.37 -2.71
N PHE A 21 -6.70 -6.19 -2.28
CA PHE A 21 -6.10 -5.44 -1.18
C PHE A 21 -6.14 -6.27 0.11
N LEU A 22 -7.31 -6.83 0.43
CA LEU A 22 -7.52 -7.59 1.66
C LEU A 22 -6.71 -8.89 1.65
N VAL A 23 -6.66 -9.59 0.51
CA VAL A 23 -5.85 -10.80 0.31
C VAL A 23 -4.36 -10.48 0.44
N LEU A 24 -3.86 -9.45 -0.25
CA LEU A 24 -2.45 -9.07 -0.23
C LEU A 24 -2.01 -8.59 1.16
N LEU A 25 -2.88 -7.87 1.87
CA LEU A 25 -2.63 -7.43 3.24
C LEU A 25 -2.50 -8.62 4.19
N VAL A 26 -3.46 -9.55 4.17
CA VAL A 26 -3.43 -10.75 5.02
C VAL A 26 -2.23 -11.64 4.67
N LEU A 27 -1.96 -11.85 3.39
CA LEU A 27 -0.83 -12.66 2.93
C LEU A 27 0.51 -12.05 3.37
N SER A 28 0.69 -10.74 3.19
CA SER A 28 1.91 -10.02 3.60
C SER A 28 2.08 -10.05 5.12
N TYR A 29 0.98 -9.89 5.86
CA TYR A 29 0.98 -9.96 7.30
C TYR A 29 1.41 -11.33 7.82
N LEU A 30 0.82 -12.41 7.30
CA LEU A 30 1.18 -13.78 7.64
C LEU A 30 2.61 -14.11 7.22
N PHE A 31 3.05 -13.62 6.06
CA PHE A 31 4.42 -13.79 5.59
C PHE A 31 5.42 -13.15 6.56
N VAL A 32 5.20 -11.90 6.98
CA VAL A 32 6.11 -11.19 7.89
C VAL A 32 6.10 -11.78 9.30
N LYS A 33 4.93 -12.15 9.84
CA LYS A 33 4.83 -12.71 11.20
C LYS A 33 5.24 -14.17 11.30
N GLY A 34 4.88 -15.01 10.31
CA GLY A 34 5.01 -16.46 10.38
C GLY A 34 6.28 -17.05 9.75
N THR A 35 6.94 -16.38 8.80
CA THR A 35 8.04 -16.99 8.04
C THR A 35 9.43 -16.68 8.60
N LYS A 36 10.41 -17.56 8.33
CA LYS A 36 11.83 -17.34 8.65
C LYS A 36 12.37 -16.08 7.97
N ALA A 37 11.95 -15.82 6.73
CA ALA A 37 12.29 -14.61 5.98
C ALA A 37 11.74 -13.34 6.66
N GLY A 38 10.48 -13.37 7.10
CA GLY A 38 9.86 -12.27 7.86
C GLY A 38 10.56 -11.93 9.17
N ARG A 39 11.14 -12.93 9.85
CA ARG A 39 11.98 -12.70 11.04
C ARG A 39 13.32 -12.04 10.69
N ALA A 40 13.95 -12.44 9.58
CA ALA A 40 15.19 -11.81 9.12
C ALA A 40 14.98 -10.34 8.74
N ILE A 41 13.86 -10.01 8.09
CA ILE A 41 13.48 -8.63 7.74
C ILE A 41 13.37 -7.77 9.00
N ARG A 42 12.66 -8.26 10.04
CA ARG A 42 12.53 -7.55 11.32
C ARG A 42 13.87 -7.40 12.04
N ALA A 43 14.70 -8.43 12.04
CA ALA A 43 16.03 -8.39 12.67
C ALA A 43 16.97 -7.35 12.03
N ILE A 44 16.93 -7.20 10.70
CA ILE A 44 17.69 -6.15 9.99
C ILE A 44 17.17 -4.76 10.37
N GLY A 45 15.85 -4.60 10.52
CA GLY A 45 15.21 -3.35 10.93
C GLY A 45 15.56 -2.90 12.36
N ASP A 46 15.79 -3.85 13.27
CA ASP A 46 16.20 -3.55 14.64
C ASP A 46 17.70 -3.23 14.74
N ASN A 47 18.57 -4.09 14.20
CA ASN A 47 20.02 -3.82 14.21
C ASN A 47 20.77 -4.50 13.05
N SER A 48 20.93 -3.76 11.94
CA SER A 48 21.70 -4.21 10.77
C SER A 48 23.17 -4.56 11.09
N ARG A 49 23.81 -3.88 12.07
CA ARG A 49 25.21 -4.18 12.44
C ARG A 49 25.33 -5.54 13.11
N LEU A 50 24.41 -5.87 14.02
CA LEU A 50 24.37 -7.18 14.68
C LEU A 50 24.01 -8.29 13.68
N PHE A 51 23.09 -8.02 12.75
CA PHE A 51 22.74 -8.96 11.69
C PHE A 51 23.94 -9.36 10.82
N LYS A 52 24.81 -8.39 10.48
CA LYS A 52 26.07 -8.64 9.76
C LYS A 52 27.10 -9.40 10.60
N ALA A 53 27.21 -9.08 11.89
CA ALA A 53 28.12 -9.77 12.81
C ALA A 53 27.79 -11.27 12.95
N LEU A 54 26.53 -11.65 12.78
CA LEU A 54 26.08 -13.06 12.74
C LEU A 54 26.41 -13.78 11.41
N GLY A 55 27.11 -13.12 10.48
CA GLY A 55 27.48 -13.71 9.18
C GLY A 55 26.31 -13.82 8.20
N LEU A 56 25.16 -13.20 8.48
CA LEU A 56 23.98 -13.26 7.62
C LEU A 56 24.06 -12.23 6.49
N ASN A 57 23.62 -12.64 5.30
CA ASN A 57 23.71 -11.80 4.11
C ASN A 57 22.55 -10.80 4.04
N GLU A 58 22.81 -9.56 4.45
CA GLU A 58 21.85 -8.44 4.37
C GLU A 58 21.37 -8.16 2.93
N LYS A 59 22.23 -8.34 1.92
CA LYS A 59 21.90 -8.05 0.51
C LYS A 59 20.81 -8.98 0.00
N TRP A 60 20.90 -10.27 0.34
CA TRP A 60 19.89 -11.26 -0.04
C TRP A 60 18.52 -10.93 0.55
N VAL A 61 18.45 -10.57 1.84
CA VAL A 61 17.17 -10.25 2.49
C VAL A 61 16.58 -8.96 1.91
N LYS A 62 17.39 -7.91 1.68
CA LYS A 62 16.92 -6.69 1.01
C LYS A 62 16.42 -6.95 -0.42
N GLY A 63 17.13 -7.79 -1.18
CA GLY A 63 16.71 -8.21 -2.51
C GLY A 63 15.37 -8.93 -2.49
N MET A 64 15.16 -9.86 -1.55
CA MET A 64 13.87 -10.54 -1.39
C MET A 64 12.74 -9.58 -1.06
N VAL A 65 12.95 -8.62 -0.15
CA VAL A 65 11.95 -7.59 0.18
C VAL A 65 11.60 -6.76 -1.05
N PHE A 66 12.61 -6.36 -1.83
CA PHE A 66 12.39 -5.59 -3.05
C PHE A 66 11.59 -6.37 -4.09
N CYS A 67 11.92 -7.65 -4.32
CA CYS A 67 11.17 -8.51 -5.24
C CYS A 67 9.71 -8.73 -4.81
N ILE A 68 9.46 -8.92 -3.52
CA ILE A 68 8.09 -9.09 -3.00
C ILE A 68 7.31 -7.78 -3.13
N GLY A 69 7.93 -6.64 -2.76
CA GLY A 69 7.31 -5.33 -2.85
C GLY A 69 6.95 -4.95 -4.29
N SER A 70 7.84 -5.21 -5.24
CA SER A 70 7.58 -4.93 -6.66
C SER A 70 6.49 -5.82 -7.24
N ALA A 71 6.42 -7.09 -6.84
CA ALA A 71 5.33 -7.98 -7.25
C ALA A 71 3.95 -7.48 -6.76
N ILE A 72 3.87 -7.04 -5.50
CA ILE A 72 2.64 -6.48 -4.92
C ILE A 72 2.26 -5.17 -5.62
N ALA A 73 3.23 -4.28 -5.84
CA ALA A 73 3.01 -3.01 -6.52
C ALA A 73 2.55 -3.22 -7.97
N GLY A 74 3.12 -4.21 -8.68
CA GLY A 74 2.71 -4.57 -10.03
C GLY A 74 1.27 -5.05 -10.10
N LEU A 75 0.87 -5.96 -9.21
CA LEU A 75 -0.52 -6.43 -9.11
C LEU A 75 -1.49 -5.28 -8.82
N ALA A 76 -1.18 -4.43 -7.85
CA ALA A 76 -2.00 -3.27 -7.53
C ALA A 76 -2.15 -2.31 -8.72
N SER A 77 -1.05 -2.05 -9.45
CA SER A 77 -1.03 -1.11 -10.58
C SER A 77 -1.88 -1.60 -11.75
N ILE A 78 -1.87 -2.90 -12.04
CA ILE A 78 -2.69 -3.49 -13.11
C ILE A 78 -4.18 -3.28 -12.81
N LEU A 79 -4.61 -3.52 -11.56
CA LEU A 79 -6.01 -3.34 -11.17
C LEU A 79 -6.44 -1.88 -11.20
N THR A 80 -5.58 -0.96 -10.79
CA THR A 80 -5.87 0.49 -10.86
C THR A 80 -5.94 0.98 -12.31
N GLY A 81 -5.03 0.50 -13.18
CA GLY A 81 -5.01 0.88 -14.59
C GLY A 81 -6.24 0.38 -15.38
N LEU A 82 -6.86 -0.72 -14.95
CA LEU A 82 -8.11 -1.21 -15.54
C LEU A 82 -9.33 -0.37 -15.14
N ASP A 83 -9.25 0.38 -14.03
CA ASP A 83 -10.36 1.16 -13.49
C ASP A 83 -10.34 2.61 -13.98
N VAL A 84 -9.18 3.27 -13.85
CA VAL A 84 -9.01 4.71 -14.13
C VAL A 84 -8.36 4.97 -15.50
N GLY A 85 -7.84 3.91 -16.15
CA GLY A 85 -7.03 4.04 -17.37
C GLY A 85 -5.55 4.29 -17.06
N ILE A 86 -4.74 4.37 -18.12
CA ILE A 86 -3.28 4.53 -18.01
C ILE A 86 -2.93 5.99 -18.34
N ASP A 87 -2.53 6.73 -17.32
CA ASP A 87 -1.93 8.06 -17.46
C ASP A 87 -0.52 8.07 -16.86
N PRO A 88 0.51 8.56 -17.59
CA PRO A 88 1.89 8.63 -17.11
C PRO A 88 2.07 9.38 -15.78
N HIS A 89 1.18 10.30 -15.44
CA HIS A 89 1.31 11.15 -14.25
C HIS A 89 0.85 10.46 -12.95
N ILE A 90 0.06 9.38 -13.03
CA ILE A 90 -0.52 8.69 -11.87
C ILE A 90 0.56 8.13 -10.93
N GLY A 91 1.72 7.72 -11.48
CA GLY A 91 2.80 7.12 -10.69
C GLY A 91 3.37 8.06 -9.62
N MET A 92 3.53 9.35 -9.93
CA MET A 92 4.07 10.34 -8.98
C MET A 92 3.11 10.51 -7.80
N PHE A 93 1.82 10.73 -8.08
CA PHE A 93 0.80 10.89 -7.04
C PHE A 93 0.63 9.63 -6.19
N ALA A 94 0.71 8.44 -6.80
CA ALA A 94 0.64 7.18 -6.08
C ALA A 94 1.79 7.00 -5.07
N ILE A 95 3.03 7.31 -5.47
CA ILE A 95 4.20 7.24 -4.57
C ILE A 95 4.05 8.23 -3.42
N LEU A 96 3.60 9.44 -3.72
CA LEU A 96 3.40 10.51 -2.74
C LEU A 96 2.38 10.10 -1.68
N ASN A 97 1.20 9.63 -2.10
CA ASN A 97 0.15 9.15 -1.22
C ASN A 97 0.61 7.94 -0.40
N ALA A 98 1.40 7.04 -1.00
CA ALA A 98 1.97 5.90 -0.30
C ALA A 98 2.95 6.33 0.81
N VAL A 99 3.80 7.33 0.56
CA VAL A 99 4.71 7.87 1.57
C VAL A 99 3.92 8.49 2.73
N VAL A 100 2.89 9.30 2.44
CA VAL A 100 2.04 9.90 3.48
C VAL A 100 1.34 8.81 4.30
N ALA A 101 0.78 7.78 3.64
CA ALA A 101 0.16 6.65 4.33
C ALA A 101 1.13 5.92 5.28
N VAL A 102 2.37 5.73 4.86
CA VAL A 102 3.42 5.10 5.67
C VAL A 102 3.81 5.95 6.87
N ILE A 103 3.87 7.28 6.71
CA ILE A 103 4.21 8.19 7.80
C ILE A 103 3.10 8.22 8.84
N ILE A 104 1.84 8.41 8.41
CA ILE A 104 0.67 8.43 9.31
C ILE A 104 0.49 7.08 10.01
N GLY A 105 0.61 5.97 9.27
CA GLY A 105 0.44 4.62 9.78
C GLY A 105 1.62 4.08 10.59
N GLY A 106 2.80 4.68 10.44
CA GLY A 106 4.03 4.29 11.12
C GLY A 106 4.83 3.18 10.42
N ILE A 107 6.13 3.40 10.25
CA ILE A 107 7.03 2.57 9.43
C ILE A 107 7.23 1.12 9.93
N LYS A 108 6.97 0.85 11.22
CA LYS A 108 7.27 -0.45 11.85
C LYS A 108 6.13 -1.47 11.79
N ARG A 109 4.89 -1.03 11.53
CA ARG A 109 3.70 -1.89 11.61
C ARG A 109 2.92 -1.86 10.31
N LEU A 110 2.88 -3.00 9.62
CA LEU A 110 2.15 -3.16 8.36
C LEU A 110 0.64 -2.88 8.52
N GLU A 111 0.07 -3.26 9.66
CA GLU A 111 -1.32 -2.97 10.04
C GLU A 111 -1.59 -1.45 10.13
N GLY A 112 -0.63 -0.69 10.69
CA GLY A 112 -0.74 0.76 10.83
C GLY A 112 -0.72 1.47 9.49
N VAL A 113 0.19 1.07 8.59
CA VAL A 113 0.27 1.60 7.22
C VAL A 113 -1.03 1.36 6.44
N ALA A 114 -1.63 0.18 6.58
CA ALA A 114 -2.90 -0.13 5.93
C ALA A 114 -4.05 0.76 6.43
N LEU A 115 -4.14 0.99 7.75
CA LEU A 115 -5.13 1.90 8.33
C LEU A 115 -4.89 3.35 7.89
N GLY A 116 -3.63 3.79 7.85
CA GLY A 116 -3.25 5.11 7.34
C GLY A 116 -3.64 5.32 5.88
N ALA A 117 -3.38 4.33 5.02
CA ALA A 117 -3.78 4.37 3.61
C ALA A 117 -5.30 4.47 3.44
N LEU A 118 -6.05 3.71 4.25
CA LEU A 118 -7.51 3.70 4.21
C LEU A 118 -8.10 5.04 4.70
N LEU A 119 -7.54 5.62 5.76
CA LEU A 119 -7.90 6.95 6.25
C LEU A 119 -7.67 8.03 5.18
N ILE A 120 -6.50 8.02 4.54
CA ILE A 120 -6.20 8.97 3.46
C ILE A 120 -7.19 8.80 2.31
N GLY A 121 -7.50 7.58 1.89
CA GLY A 121 -8.46 7.33 0.81
C GLY A 121 -9.85 7.87 1.13
N ILE A 122 -10.33 7.68 2.37
CA ILE A 122 -11.62 8.25 2.81
C ILE A 122 -11.55 9.78 2.83
N LEU A 123 -10.47 10.37 3.36
CA LEU A 123 -10.26 11.81 3.38
C LEU A 123 -10.27 12.41 1.98
N GLN A 124 -9.54 11.82 1.03
CA GLN A 124 -9.52 12.24 -0.37
C GLN A 124 -10.92 12.20 -0.98
N ASN A 125 -11.69 11.13 -0.74
CA ASN A 125 -13.04 11.01 -1.25
C ASN A 125 -14.00 12.07 -0.67
N LEU A 126 -13.92 12.32 0.64
CA LEU A 126 -14.70 13.36 1.32
C LEU A 126 -14.35 14.76 0.81
N VAL A 127 -13.06 15.01 0.57
CA VAL A 127 -12.60 16.26 -0.01
C VAL A 127 -13.19 16.41 -1.39
N ILE A 128 -13.08 15.44 -2.29
CA ILE A 128 -13.68 15.52 -3.65
C ILE A 128 -15.19 15.81 -3.59
N TRP A 129 -15.89 15.25 -2.61
CA TRP A 129 -17.32 15.47 -2.42
C TRP A 129 -17.67 16.89 -1.96
N GLN A 130 -16.85 17.52 -1.11
CA GLN A 130 -17.08 18.87 -0.56
C GLN A 130 -16.36 19.99 -1.32
N PHE A 131 -15.17 19.70 -1.85
CA PHE A 131 -14.22 20.57 -2.51
C PHE A 131 -13.78 19.91 -3.82
N SER A 132 -13.86 20.63 -4.93
CA SER A 132 -13.48 20.11 -6.26
C SER A 132 -12.15 19.33 -6.25
N ALA A 133 -12.04 18.29 -7.10
CA ALA A 133 -10.94 17.30 -7.16
C ALA A 133 -9.52 17.89 -7.19
N ARG A 134 -9.36 19.16 -7.56
CA ARG A 134 -8.08 19.89 -7.53
C ARG A 134 -7.46 19.98 -6.13
N TRP A 135 -8.26 19.86 -5.06
CA TRP A 135 -7.78 19.97 -3.67
C TRP A 135 -7.33 18.64 -3.05
N GLU A 136 -7.52 17.52 -3.73
CA GLU A 136 -7.24 16.17 -3.21
C GLU A 136 -5.77 16.02 -2.74
N SER A 137 -4.81 16.37 -3.61
CA SER A 137 -3.39 16.26 -3.28
C SER A 137 -2.99 17.24 -2.17
N ALA A 138 -3.58 18.44 -2.14
CA ALA A 138 -3.28 19.46 -1.14
C ALA A 138 -3.67 19.00 0.28
N VAL A 139 -4.82 18.35 0.43
CA VAL A 139 -5.26 17.84 1.74
C VAL A 139 -4.39 16.69 2.21
N THR A 140 -3.98 15.80 1.31
CA THR A 140 -3.09 14.68 1.66
C THR A 140 -1.77 15.18 2.24
N PHE A 141 -1.24 16.30 1.72
CA PHE A 141 -0.05 16.95 2.27
C PHE A 141 -0.29 17.78 3.52
N LEU A 142 -1.49 18.36 3.69
CA LEU A 142 -1.82 19.15 4.87
C LEU A 142 -1.93 18.28 6.13
N VAL A 143 -2.30 17.01 5.97
CA VAL A 143 -2.39 16.03 7.06
C VAL A 143 -1.00 15.58 7.54
N LEU A 144 0.04 15.73 6.70
CA LEU A 144 1.42 15.41 7.04
C LEU A 144 2.05 16.49 7.95
#